data_AF-A0A2V1NVF4-F1
#
_entry.id   AF-A0A2V1NVF4-F1
#
_cell.length_a   1.000
_cell.length_b   1.000
_cell.length_c   1.000
_cell.angle_alpha   90.00
_cell.angle_beta   90.00
_cell.angle_gamma   90.00
#
_symmetry.space_group_name_H-M   'P 1'
#
loop_
_entity.id
_entity.type
_entity.pdbx_description
1 polymer ?
#
loop_
_entity_poly.entity_id
_entity_poly.type
_entity_poly.pdbx_seq_one_letter_code
_entity_poly.pdbx_strand_id
1 'polypeptide(L)'
;MICPHCRQSLLRKERPGNRCGKCGRRYAFDPKTDPLELNDLRVLRIAAALTSGGQLPCTTGQLWYALSRRSLRRPRAGAGCAIPLAVLGGGVGIVGVGSGVGAAQVVGLLALLVAAGFGVAHVTGVGRGRPRLERASFRTVSLAAWRVAHGSLPPGILDDTRAPLPREGAASRTVVLCPDRSIAVFLDAAGLDVVTEPSALPRRVPVLVLHDADAAGVLYAHWARSAYPGRIVVDVGVPVDAVYGVRKAVPVRGERPDADTVKSLTATGELTAQQVKWLARGWGFPLVGVPPAKLLAAVTRAREQVEARREAAAVGFLTWPETPRTGPGGPG
;
A
#
# COMPACT_ATOMS: atom_id res chain seq x y z
N MET A 1 21.22 -14.53 -11.57
CA MET A 1 20.82 -13.12 -11.33
C MET A 1 21.83 -12.22 -12.01
N ILE A 2 21.46 -11.01 -12.43
CA ILE A 2 22.42 -10.07 -13.02
C ILE A 2 23.06 -9.24 -11.90
N CYS A 3 24.39 -9.21 -11.82
CA CYS A 3 25.12 -8.39 -10.85
C CYS A 3 24.83 -6.90 -11.09
N PRO A 4 24.44 -6.10 -10.07
CA PRO A 4 24.18 -4.68 -10.25
C PRO A 4 25.43 -3.86 -10.61
N HIS A 5 26.62 -4.37 -10.29
CA HIS A 5 27.89 -3.66 -10.48
C HIS A 5 28.53 -3.93 -11.85
N CYS A 6 28.76 -5.20 -12.20
CA CYS A 6 29.44 -5.59 -13.44
C CYS A 6 28.51 -6.10 -14.54
N ARG A 7 27.19 -6.16 -14.28
CA ARG A 7 26.15 -6.63 -15.22
C ARG A 7 26.31 -8.07 -15.73
N GLN A 8 27.22 -8.85 -15.16
CA GLN A 8 27.38 -10.27 -15.49
C GLN A 8 26.24 -11.11 -14.91
N SER A 9 25.79 -12.11 -15.66
CA SER A 9 24.84 -13.11 -15.17
C SER A 9 25.57 -14.10 -14.27
N LEU A 10 25.10 -14.24 -13.03
CA LEU A 10 25.67 -15.12 -12.01
C LEU A 10 24.76 -16.31 -11.72
N LEU A 11 25.36 -17.49 -11.64
CA LEU A 11 24.74 -18.70 -11.12
C LEU A 11 24.67 -18.68 -9.59
N ARG A 12 23.85 -19.58 -9.00
CA ARG A 12 23.67 -19.64 -7.54
C ARG A 12 24.96 -19.97 -6.78
N LYS A 13 25.82 -20.81 -7.35
CA LYS A 13 27.12 -21.17 -6.78
C LYS A 13 28.16 -20.05 -6.84
N GLU A 14 28.01 -19.11 -7.78
CA GLU A 14 28.95 -18.01 -8.00
C GLU A 14 28.63 -16.78 -7.13
N ARG A 15 27.80 -16.94 -6.10
CA ARG A 15 27.31 -15.81 -5.32
C ARG A 15 27.25 -16.03 -3.79
N PRO A 16 28.26 -16.66 -3.16
CA PRO A 16 28.28 -16.88 -1.72
C PRO A 16 28.28 -15.54 -0.96
N GLY A 17 27.54 -15.48 0.14
CA GLY A 17 27.51 -14.31 1.03
C GLY A 17 27.05 -13.00 0.38
N ASN A 18 26.19 -13.08 -0.65
CA ASN A 18 25.74 -11.94 -1.44
C ASN A 18 26.88 -11.14 -2.12
N ARG A 19 27.95 -11.81 -2.54
CA ARG A 19 29.05 -11.22 -3.32
C ARG A 19 29.04 -11.76 -4.75
N CYS A 20 29.43 -10.93 -5.71
CA CYS A 20 29.59 -11.35 -7.09
C CYS A 20 30.88 -12.16 -7.26
N GLY A 21 30.81 -13.41 -7.72
CA GLY A 21 32.00 -14.22 -8.00
C GLY A 21 32.89 -13.69 -9.13
N LYS A 22 32.41 -12.74 -9.96
CA LYS A 22 33.19 -12.14 -11.05
C LYS A 22 33.89 -10.84 -10.65
N CYS A 23 33.24 -9.95 -9.89
CA CYS A 23 33.79 -8.64 -9.53
C CYS A 23 34.03 -8.44 -8.02
N GLY A 24 33.73 -9.43 -7.18
CA GLY A 24 33.94 -9.41 -5.72
C GLY A 24 33.01 -8.48 -4.93
N ARG A 25 32.29 -7.57 -5.59
CA ARG A 25 31.41 -6.58 -4.94
C ARG A 25 30.17 -7.23 -4.33
N ARG A 26 29.75 -6.69 -3.19
CA ARG A 26 28.54 -7.09 -2.46
C ARG A 26 27.29 -6.51 -3.13
N TYR A 27 26.20 -7.25 -3.10
CA TYR A 27 24.86 -6.78 -3.45
C TYR A 27 23.91 -7.00 -2.27
N ALA A 28 22.79 -6.29 -2.24
CA ALA A 28 21.87 -6.30 -1.11
C ALA A 28 20.94 -7.51 -1.11
N PHE A 29 20.37 -7.84 -2.28
CA PHE A 29 19.26 -8.79 -2.39
C PHE A 29 19.55 -9.96 -3.34
N ASP A 30 19.30 -11.18 -2.85
CA ASP A 30 19.18 -12.39 -3.67
C ASP A 30 17.70 -12.78 -3.81
N PRO A 31 17.13 -12.83 -5.03
CA PRO A 31 15.73 -13.17 -5.25
C PRO A 31 15.27 -14.51 -4.67
N LYS A 32 16.19 -15.43 -4.37
CA LYS A 32 15.87 -16.75 -3.83
C LYS A 32 15.71 -16.76 -2.30
N THR A 33 16.37 -15.85 -1.60
CA THR A 33 16.35 -15.77 -0.12
C THR A 33 15.55 -14.58 0.38
N ASP A 34 15.42 -13.52 -0.42
CA ASP A 34 14.66 -12.33 -0.04
C ASP A 34 13.13 -12.61 -0.01
N PRO A 35 12.41 -12.22 1.07
CA PRO A 35 10.97 -12.46 1.20
C PRO A 35 10.11 -11.86 0.07
N LEU A 36 10.56 -10.74 -0.50
CA LEU A 36 9.90 -10.01 -1.59
C LEU A 36 10.46 -10.39 -2.98
N GLU A 37 11.34 -11.39 -3.04
CA GLU A 37 12.03 -11.88 -4.24
C GLU A 37 12.73 -10.73 -4.99
N LEU A 38 13.39 -9.84 -4.25
CA LEU A 38 14.07 -8.67 -4.78
C LEU A 38 15.45 -8.99 -5.34
N ASN A 39 15.86 -8.18 -6.30
CA ASN A 39 17.25 -7.97 -6.67
C ASN A 39 17.50 -6.46 -6.73
N ASP A 40 18.76 -6.06 -6.60
CA ASP A 40 19.14 -4.66 -6.52
C ASP A 40 18.70 -3.86 -7.76
N LEU A 41 18.84 -4.43 -8.96
CA LEU A 41 18.43 -3.79 -10.21
C LEU A 41 16.93 -3.48 -10.25
N ARG A 42 16.10 -4.35 -9.67
CA ARG A 42 14.65 -4.14 -9.55
C ARG A 42 14.35 -3.01 -8.59
N VAL A 43 15.07 -2.91 -7.47
CA VAL A 43 14.93 -1.81 -6.52
C VAL A 43 15.33 -0.48 -7.16
N LEU A 44 16.49 -0.41 -7.82
CA LEU A 44 16.94 0.79 -8.54
C LEU A 44 15.92 1.23 -9.60
N ARG A 45 15.43 0.30 -10.42
CA ARG A 45 14.45 0.60 -11.47
C ARG A 45 13.15 1.15 -10.89
N ILE A 46 12.64 0.54 -9.81
CA ILE A 46 11.40 0.98 -9.17
C ILE A 46 11.60 2.34 -8.48
N ALA A 47 12.72 2.54 -7.78
CA ALA A 47 13.06 3.83 -7.19
C ALA A 47 13.13 4.93 -8.25
N ALA A 48 13.88 4.72 -9.34
CA ALA A 48 13.97 5.67 -10.44
C ALA A 48 12.61 5.98 -11.08
N ALA A 49 11.72 4.99 -11.21
CA ALA A 49 10.38 5.20 -11.73
C ALA A 49 9.46 5.99 -10.77
N LEU A 50 9.61 5.79 -9.45
CA LEU A 50 8.83 6.52 -8.45
C LEU A 50 9.28 7.97 -8.30
N THR A 51 10.58 8.21 -8.41
CA THR A 51 11.20 9.53 -8.23
C THR A 51 11.29 10.32 -9.53
N SER A 52 10.76 9.81 -10.65
CA SER A 52 10.94 10.40 -11.99
C SER A 52 12.42 10.69 -12.29
N GLY A 53 13.30 9.75 -11.98
CA GLY A 53 14.76 9.92 -12.14
C GLY A 53 15.41 10.85 -11.11
N GLY A 54 14.76 11.11 -9.98
CA GLY A 54 15.25 11.99 -8.90
C GLY A 54 14.60 13.37 -8.86
N GLN A 55 13.67 13.67 -9.78
CA GLN A 55 12.93 14.94 -9.82
C GLN A 55 11.86 15.05 -8.72
N LEU A 56 11.37 13.92 -8.22
CA LEU A 56 10.35 13.88 -7.16
C LEU A 56 10.88 13.10 -5.94
N PRO A 57 10.65 13.61 -4.72
CA PRO A 57 10.95 12.84 -3.52
C PRO A 57 10.05 11.60 -3.47
N CYS A 58 10.54 10.53 -2.85
CA CYS A 58 9.74 9.34 -2.56
C CYS A 58 10.18 8.77 -1.22
N THR A 59 9.28 8.41 -0.32
CA THR A 59 9.67 7.85 0.98
C THR A 59 9.92 6.35 0.94
N THR A 60 10.56 5.83 1.99
CA THR A 60 10.76 4.38 2.15
C THR A 60 9.44 3.60 2.20
N GLY A 61 8.37 4.16 2.79
CA GLY A 61 7.04 3.56 2.81
C GLY A 61 6.42 3.42 1.41
N GLN A 62 6.55 4.44 0.57
CA GLN A 62 6.10 4.37 -0.84
C GLN A 62 6.92 3.35 -1.64
N LEU A 63 8.24 3.31 -1.45
CA LEU A 63 9.11 2.30 -2.07
C LEU A 63 8.72 0.88 -1.62
N TRP A 64 8.53 0.66 -0.32
CA TRP A 64 8.10 -0.62 0.25
C TRP A 64 6.83 -1.13 -0.42
N TYR A 65 5.81 -0.27 -0.51
CA TYR A 65 4.55 -0.66 -1.11
C TYR A 65 4.74 -1.02 -2.58
N ALA A 66 5.47 -0.18 -3.32
CA ALA A 66 5.74 -0.40 -4.74
C ALA A 66 6.43 -1.74 -5.01
N LEU A 67 7.38 -2.14 -4.15
CA LEU A 67 8.09 -3.42 -4.22
C LEU A 67 7.20 -4.60 -3.81
N SER A 68 6.32 -4.40 -2.82
CA SER A 68 5.40 -5.39 -2.27
C SER A 68 4.19 -5.67 -3.17
N ARG A 69 3.85 -4.79 -4.12
CA ARG A 69 2.68 -4.97 -5.04
C ARG A 69 2.62 -6.35 -5.70
N ARG A 70 3.77 -6.93 -6.07
CA ARG A 70 3.81 -8.28 -6.68
C ARG A 70 3.40 -9.38 -5.70
N SER A 71 3.87 -9.31 -4.46
CA SER A 71 3.56 -10.31 -3.44
C SER A 71 2.12 -10.17 -2.94
N LEU A 72 1.59 -8.95 -2.87
CA LEU A 72 0.19 -8.68 -2.54
C LEU A 72 -0.79 -9.28 -3.55
N ARG A 73 -0.44 -9.28 -4.85
CA ARG A 73 -1.26 -9.89 -5.92
C ARG A 73 -1.19 -11.42 -5.96
N ARG A 74 -0.06 -11.99 -5.51
CA ARG A 74 0.23 -13.42 -5.62
C ARG A 74 0.44 -14.00 -4.23
N PRO A 75 -0.65 -14.33 -3.50
CA PRO A 75 -0.51 -15.05 -2.25
C PRO A 75 0.28 -16.33 -2.52
N ARG A 76 1.26 -16.62 -1.67
CA ARG A 76 2.12 -17.81 -1.79
C ARG A 76 1.39 -19.09 -1.37
N ALA A 77 0.06 -19.04 -1.20
CA ALA A 77 -0.77 -20.19 -0.91
C ALA A 77 -0.31 -21.32 -1.82
N GLY A 78 0.18 -22.40 -1.22
CA GLY A 78 1.04 -23.42 -1.81
C GLY A 78 0.34 -24.28 -2.86
N ALA A 79 -0.27 -23.66 -3.86
CA ALA A 79 -0.91 -24.31 -5.00
C ALA A 79 0.06 -25.24 -5.74
N GLY A 80 1.37 -25.00 -5.61
CA GLY A 80 2.40 -25.92 -6.10
C GLY A 80 2.32 -27.32 -5.49
N CYS A 81 1.81 -27.49 -4.27
CA CYS A 81 1.62 -28.81 -3.65
C CYS A 81 0.19 -29.34 -3.78
N ALA A 82 -0.81 -28.46 -3.97
CA ALA A 82 -2.21 -28.87 -4.06
C ALA A 82 -2.49 -29.78 -5.28
N ILE A 83 -1.91 -29.44 -6.44
CA ILE A 83 -2.06 -30.21 -7.67
C ILE A 83 -1.46 -31.62 -7.53
N PRO A 84 -0.18 -31.80 -7.16
CA PRO A 84 0.38 -33.14 -7.01
C PRO A 84 -0.29 -33.94 -5.88
N LEU A 85 -0.72 -33.30 -4.78
CA LEU A 85 -1.49 -33.99 -3.72
C LEU A 85 -2.85 -34.49 -4.22
N ALA A 86 -3.56 -33.69 -5.03
CA ALA A 86 -4.83 -34.12 -5.63
C ALA A 86 -4.63 -35.29 -6.59
N VAL A 87 -3.61 -35.23 -7.46
CA VAL A 87 -3.31 -36.29 -8.44
C VAL A 87 -2.87 -37.58 -7.75
N LEU A 88 -1.93 -37.50 -6.80
CA LEU A 88 -1.44 -38.67 -6.05
C LEU A 88 -2.53 -39.24 -5.14
N GLY A 89 -3.25 -38.38 -4.42
CA GLY A 89 -4.35 -38.78 -3.55
C GLY A 89 -5.48 -39.47 -4.31
N GLY A 90 -5.85 -38.93 -5.48
CA GLY A 90 -6.83 -39.55 -6.37
C GLY A 90 -6.37 -40.91 -6.90
N GLY A 91 -5.12 -41.00 -7.38
CA GLY A 91 -4.56 -42.26 -7.88
C GLY A 91 -4.48 -43.35 -6.82
N VAL A 92 -3.96 -43.03 -5.63
CA VAL A 92 -3.87 -43.98 -4.49
C VAL A 92 -5.25 -44.39 -4.02
N GLY A 93 -6.21 -43.46 -3.96
CA GLY A 93 -7.59 -43.76 -3.60
C GLY A 93 -8.25 -44.75 -4.56
N ILE A 94 -8.12 -44.54 -5.88
CA ILE A 94 -8.70 -45.42 -6.91
C ILE A 94 -8.11 -46.83 -6.81
N VAL A 95 -6.78 -46.94 -6.67
CA VAL A 95 -6.09 -48.24 -6.52
C VAL A 95 -6.51 -48.94 -5.23
N GLY A 96 -6.70 -48.19 -4.14
CA GLY A 96 -7.18 -48.71 -2.86
C GLY A 96 -8.59 -49.30 -2.92
N VAL A 97 -9.47 -48.74 -3.74
CA VAL A 97 -10.81 -49.31 -3.99
C VAL A 97 -10.72 -50.63 -4.76
N GLY A 98 -9.88 -50.69 -5.80
CA GLY A 98 -9.71 -51.90 -6.60
C GLY A 98 -9.01 -53.07 -5.88
N SER A 99 -8.22 -52.79 -4.84
CA SER A 99 -7.39 -53.79 -4.13
C SER A 99 -7.94 -54.24 -2.77
N GLY A 100 -9.00 -53.59 -2.25
CA GLY A 100 -9.57 -53.89 -0.93
C GLY A 100 -8.69 -53.47 0.26
N VAL A 101 -7.59 -52.75 0.03
CA VAL A 101 -6.69 -52.28 1.09
C VAL A 101 -7.26 -50.99 1.72
N GLY A 102 -8.01 -51.14 2.81
CA GLY A 102 -8.67 -50.02 3.49
C GLY A 102 -7.72 -48.86 3.88
N ALA A 103 -6.46 -49.16 4.20
CA ALA A 103 -5.46 -48.13 4.52
C ALA A 103 -5.16 -47.18 3.33
N ALA A 104 -5.10 -47.71 2.10
CA ALA A 104 -4.86 -46.90 0.91
C ALA A 104 -6.03 -45.94 0.62
N GLN A 105 -7.25 -46.37 0.91
CA GLN A 105 -8.46 -45.54 0.77
C GLN A 105 -8.43 -44.36 1.74
N VAL A 106 -8.07 -44.59 3.01
CA VAL A 106 -7.95 -43.54 4.03
C VAL A 106 -6.88 -42.51 3.65
N VAL A 107 -5.71 -42.97 3.18
CA VAL A 107 -4.62 -42.07 2.74
C VAL A 107 -5.04 -41.25 1.52
N GLY A 108 -5.68 -41.87 0.52
CA GLY A 108 -6.19 -41.18 -0.66
C GLY A 108 -7.22 -40.11 -0.31
N LEU A 109 -8.18 -40.45 0.57
CA LEU A 109 -9.20 -39.51 1.05
C LEU A 109 -8.58 -38.33 1.81
N LEU A 110 -7.64 -38.59 2.72
CA LEU A 110 -6.97 -37.53 3.48
C LEU A 110 -6.20 -36.58 2.56
N ALA A 111 -5.48 -37.12 1.56
CA ALA A 111 -4.77 -36.32 0.57
C ALA A 111 -5.73 -35.43 -0.26
N LEU A 112 -6.89 -35.95 -0.65
CA LEU A 112 -7.93 -35.19 -1.34
C LEU A 112 -8.53 -34.09 -0.46
N LEU A 113 -8.80 -34.36 0.82
CA LEU A 113 -9.29 -33.35 1.77
C LEU A 113 -8.27 -32.22 1.98
N VAL A 114 -6.98 -32.56 2.09
CA VAL A 114 -5.90 -31.57 2.17
C VAL A 114 -5.84 -30.73 0.89
N ALA A 115 -5.90 -31.36 -0.29
CA ALA A 115 -5.93 -30.66 -1.57
C ALA A 115 -7.16 -29.75 -1.70
N ALA A 116 -8.35 -30.21 -1.29
CA ALA A 116 -9.57 -29.42 -1.25
C ALA A 116 -9.44 -28.24 -0.28
N GLY A 117 -8.84 -28.44 0.90
CA GLY A 117 -8.54 -27.37 1.85
C GLY A 117 -7.62 -26.30 1.25
N PHE A 118 -6.58 -26.69 0.50
CA PHE A 118 -5.75 -25.75 -0.25
C PHE A 118 -6.53 -25.03 -1.36
N GLY A 119 -7.42 -25.74 -2.07
CA GLY A 119 -8.31 -25.17 -3.07
C GLY A 119 -9.24 -24.11 -2.48
N VAL A 120 -9.90 -24.42 -1.37
CA VAL A 120 -10.75 -23.48 -0.61
C VAL A 120 -9.92 -22.31 -0.11
N ALA A 121 -8.73 -22.54 0.46
CA ALA A 121 -7.85 -21.46 0.91
C ALA A 121 -7.41 -20.55 -0.25
N HIS A 122 -7.19 -21.10 -1.45
CA HIS A 122 -6.80 -20.34 -2.63
C HIS A 122 -7.97 -19.49 -3.16
N VAL A 123 -9.15 -20.10 -3.31
CA VAL A 123 -10.39 -19.43 -3.77
C VAL A 123 -10.87 -18.39 -2.78
N THR A 124 -10.81 -18.67 -1.47
CA THR A 124 -11.16 -17.70 -0.42
C THR A 124 -10.07 -16.64 -0.21
N GLY A 125 -8.93 -16.77 -0.88
CA GLY A 125 -7.86 -15.79 -0.85
C GLY A 125 -7.18 -15.69 0.51
N VAL A 126 -6.99 -16.81 1.20
CA VAL A 126 -6.21 -16.88 2.44
C VAL A 126 -4.80 -16.34 2.16
N GLY A 127 -4.39 -15.36 2.97
CA GLY A 127 -3.11 -14.66 2.79
C GLY A 127 -3.07 -13.62 1.66
N ARG A 128 -4.15 -13.47 0.87
CA ARG A 128 -4.23 -12.41 -0.14
C ARG A 128 -4.29 -11.04 0.53
N GLY A 129 -3.60 -10.06 -0.04
CA GLY A 129 -3.55 -8.70 0.48
C GLY A 129 -2.65 -8.51 1.70
N ARG A 130 -2.06 -9.57 2.26
CA ARG A 130 -1.08 -9.43 3.34
C ARG A 130 0.34 -9.31 2.74
N PRO A 131 1.09 -8.25 3.04
CA PRO A 131 2.45 -8.12 2.56
C PRO A 131 3.31 -9.21 3.21
N ARG A 132 4.24 -9.80 2.45
CA ARG A 132 5.18 -10.82 2.98
C ARG A 132 6.21 -10.25 3.95
N LEU A 133 6.40 -8.95 3.90
CA LEU A 133 7.32 -8.21 4.74
C LEU A 133 6.61 -6.94 5.17
N GLU A 134 6.48 -6.74 6.47
CA GLU A 134 5.85 -5.55 7.02
C GLU A 134 6.67 -4.30 6.73
N ARG A 135 6.01 -3.14 6.71
CA ARG A 135 6.65 -1.85 6.41
C ARG A 135 7.79 -1.55 7.38
N ALA A 136 7.60 -1.82 8.67
CA ALA A 136 8.64 -1.62 9.69
C ALA A 136 9.85 -2.53 9.45
N SER A 137 9.62 -3.83 9.22
CA SER A 137 10.67 -4.80 8.92
C SER A 137 11.42 -4.51 7.63
N PHE A 138 10.75 -3.96 6.60
CA PHE A 138 11.42 -3.53 5.37
C PHE A 138 12.48 -2.46 5.63
N ARG A 139 12.20 -1.50 6.53
CA ARG A 139 13.17 -0.46 6.90
C ARG A 139 14.36 -1.04 7.66
N THR A 140 14.10 -1.89 8.65
CA THR A 140 15.16 -2.40 9.54
C THR A 140 15.96 -3.54 8.92
N VAL A 141 15.37 -4.35 8.04
CA VAL A 141 16.03 -5.52 7.44
C VAL A 141 16.49 -5.21 6.02
N SER A 142 15.56 -4.90 5.12
CA SER A 142 15.88 -4.76 3.69
C SER A 142 16.69 -3.49 3.40
N LEU A 143 16.29 -2.33 3.94
CA LEU A 143 17.03 -1.08 3.72
C LEU A 143 18.34 -1.01 4.51
N ALA A 144 18.44 -1.68 5.66
CA ALA A 144 19.72 -1.82 6.34
C ALA A 144 20.70 -2.66 5.51
N ALA A 145 20.27 -3.82 4.98
CA ALA A 145 21.09 -4.62 4.07
C ALA A 145 21.50 -3.85 2.82
N TRP A 146 20.60 -3.02 2.28
CA TRP A 146 20.89 -2.11 1.18
C TRP A 146 22.00 -1.11 1.53
N ARG A 147 21.88 -0.39 2.66
CA ARG A 147 22.89 0.57 3.11
C ARG A 147 24.25 -0.08 3.36
N VAL A 148 24.29 -1.30 3.89
CA VAL A 148 25.53 -2.05 4.05
C VAL A 148 26.20 -2.37 2.71
N ALA A 149 25.42 -2.62 1.66
CA ALA A 149 25.96 -2.94 0.34
C ALA A 149 26.34 -1.69 -0.49
N HIS A 150 25.59 -0.59 -0.35
CA HIS A 150 25.66 0.59 -1.24
C HIS A 150 26.03 1.90 -0.54
N GLY A 151 26.09 1.94 0.79
CA GLY A 151 26.45 3.11 1.60
C GLY A 151 25.32 4.13 1.84
N SER A 152 24.28 4.16 0.99
CA SER A 152 23.17 5.12 1.08
C SER A 152 21.83 4.49 0.69
N LEU A 153 20.73 5.23 0.85
CA LEU A 153 19.43 4.85 0.27
C LEU A 153 19.46 4.93 -1.27
N PRO A 154 18.55 4.24 -1.99
CA PRO A 154 18.44 4.43 -3.43
C PRO A 154 18.22 5.92 -3.77
N PRO A 155 18.76 6.43 -4.90
CA PRO A 155 18.63 7.84 -5.27
C PRO A 155 17.18 8.35 -5.27
N GLY A 156 16.96 9.52 -4.69
CA GLY A 156 15.65 10.17 -4.54
C GLY A 156 14.74 9.57 -3.46
N ILE A 157 15.19 8.53 -2.75
CA ILE A 157 14.43 7.93 -1.65
C ILE A 157 14.77 8.62 -0.32
N LEU A 158 13.74 9.16 0.33
CA LEU A 158 13.81 9.81 1.63
C LEU A 158 13.58 8.80 2.76
N ASP A 159 14.32 8.97 3.85
CA ASP A 159 14.09 8.26 5.10
C ASP A 159 12.90 8.88 5.84
N ASP A 160 11.84 8.09 6.06
CA ASP A 160 10.63 8.52 6.75
C ASP A 160 10.63 8.24 8.27
N THR A 161 11.80 7.92 8.83
CA THR A 161 11.99 7.79 10.29
C THR A 161 12.10 9.13 11.01
N ARG A 162 12.23 10.24 10.28
CA ARG A 162 12.16 11.60 10.83
C ARG A 162 10.75 12.12 10.69
N ALA A 163 10.26 12.84 11.71
CA ALA A 163 8.96 13.49 11.62
C ALA A 163 9.14 14.80 10.84
N PRO A 164 8.16 15.19 10.01
CA PRO A 164 8.11 16.57 9.51
C PRO A 164 8.16 17.53 10.69
N LEU A 165 8.95 18.59 10.57
CA LEU A 165 8.94 19.67 11.55
C LEU A 165 7.94 20.73 11.07
N PRO A 166 7.07 21.24 11.95
CA PRO A 166 6.21 22.37 11.59
C PRO A 166 7.08 23.53 11.09
N ARG A 167 6.76 24.07 9.90
CA ARG A 167 7.45 25.26 9.41
C ARG A 167 6.98 26.49 10.19
N GLU A 168 7.94 27.30 10.61
CA GLU A 168 7.65 28.63 11.17
C GLU A 168 6.91 29.47 10.12
N GLY A 169 5.80 30.11 10.50
CA GLY A 169 5.00 30.96 9.61
C GLY A 169 3.82 30.28 8.88
N ALA A 170 3.51 29.02 9.18
CA ALA A 170 2.34 28.31 8.60
C ALA A 170 0.96 28.91 8.96
N ALA A 171 0.91 29.95 9.82
CA ALA A 171 -0.32 30.47 10.41
C ALA A 171 -1.35 31.07 9.41
N SER A 172 -0.96 31.36 8.17
CA SER A 172 -1.84 31.95 7.15
C SER A 172 -2.26 30.99 6.03
N ARG A 173 -1.67 29.79 5.95
CA ARG A 173 -1.80 28.86 4.83
C ARG A 173 -2.67 27.65 5.15
N THR A 174 -3.20 27.03 4.10
CA THR A 174 -3.90 25.75 4.16
C THR A 174 -2.95 24.66 4.67
N VAL A 175 -3.37 23.89 5.68
CA VAL A 175 -2.56 22.83 6.30
C VAL A 175 -3.07 21.45 5.89
N VAL A 176 -2.16 20.52 5.63
CA VAL A 176 -2.49 19.12 5.35
C VAL A 176 -2.43 18.31 6.65
N LEU A 177 -3.53 17.70 7.06
CA LEU A 177 -3.59 16.72 8.14
C LEU A 177 -3.41 15.32 7.54
N CYS A 178 -2.30 14.66 7.82
CA CYS A 178 -1.98 13.33 7.28
C CYS A 178 -1.42 12.40 8.35
N PRO A 179 -2.16 11.37 8.81
CA PRO A 179 -1.69 10.47 9.85
C PRO A 179 -0.58 9.52 9.38
N ASP A 180 -0.45 9.26 8.07
CA ASP A 180 0.64 8.42 7.54
C ASP A 180 1.94 9.23 7.46
N ARG A 181 2.88 8.91 8.36
CA ARG A 181 4.19 9.57 8.44
C ARG A 181 4.99 9.51 7.14
N SER A 182 4.95 8.41 6.39
CA SER A 182 5.68 8.27 5.13
C SER A 182 5.13 9.23 4.07
N ILE A 183 3.84 9.52 4.11
CA ILE A 183 3.24 10.54 3.24
C ILE A 183 3.50 11.94 3.75
N ALA A 184 3.45 12.15 5.06
CA ALA A 184 3.72 13.46 5.64
C ALA A 184 5.14 13.94 5.32
N VAL A 185 6.15 13.06 5.43
CA VAL A 185 7.54 13.37 5.03
C VAL A 185 7.67 13.63 3.53
N PHE A 186 6.93 12.89 2.68
CA PHE A 186 6.91 13.13 1.24
C PHE A 186 6.39 14.54 0.89
N LEU A 187 5.24 14.91 1.48
CA LEU A 187 4.58 16.19 1.22
C LEU A 187 5.35 17.37 1.83
N ASP A 188 5.94 17.19 3.01
CA ASP A 188 6.82 18.18 3.62
C ASP A 188 8.05 18.44 2.73
N ALA A 189 8.72 17.40 2.25
CA ALA A 189 9.83 17.52 1.31
C ALA A 189 9.43 18.18 -0.03
N ALA A 190 8.14 18.13 -0.38
CA ALA A 190 7.58 18.83 -1.54
C ALA A 190 7.17 20.29 -1.24
N GLY A 191 7.42 20.80 -0.03
CA GLY A 191 7.16 22.20 0.34
C GLY A 191 5.75 22.47 0.86
N LEU A 192 4.98 21.43 1.23
CA LEU A 192 3.65 21.58 1.83
C LEU A 192 3.74 21.63 3.36
N ASP A 193 2.82 22.36 3.99
CA ASP A 193 2.69 22.42 5.45
C ASP A 193 1.83 21.24 5.92
N VAL A 194 2.47 20.27 6.58
CA VAL A 194 1.84 19.00 6.95
C VAL A 194 1.95 18.77 8.44
N VAL A 195 0.86 18.32 9.06
CA VAL A 195 0.83 17.84 10.44
C VAL A 195 0.32 16.40 10.49
N THR A 196 0.91 15.59 11.37
CA THR A 196 0.49 14.21 11.58
C THR A 196 -0.56 14.06 12.68
N GLU A 197 -0.63 15.05 13.57
CA GLU A 197 -1.51 15.03 14.74
C GLU A 197 -2.52 16.17 14.71
N PRO A 198 -3.80 15.88 14.99
CA PRO A 198 -4.86 16.87 15.19
C PRO A 198 -4.53 18.05 16.11
N SER A 199 -3.83 17.77 17.21
CA SER A 199 -3.45 18.74 18.24
C SER A 199 -2.50 19.81 17.72
N ALA A 200 -1.73 19.51 16.67
CA ALA A 200 -0.77 20.40 16.05
C ALA A 200 -1.40 21.35 15.01
N LEU A 201 -2.70 21.23 14.73
CA LEU A 201 -3.36 22.09 13.75
C LEU A 201 -3.44 23.55 14.23
N PRO A 202 -2.96 24.52 13.42
CA PRO A 202 -3.14 25.93 13.72
C PRO A 202 -4.62 26.30 13.88
N ARG A 203 -4.91 27.35 14.66
CA ARG A 203 -6.28 27.85 14.82
C ARG A 203 -6.73 28.56 13.54
N ARG A 204 -7.97 28.28 13.11
CA ARG A 204 -8.68 29.00 12.02
C ARG A 204 -8.11 28.87 10.59
N VAL A 205 -7.19 27.93 10.34
CA VAL A 205 -6.74 27.62 8.96
C VAL A 205 -7.62 26.55 8.30
N PRO A 206 -7.82 26.60 6.97
CA PRO A 206 -8.39 25.48 6.23
C PRO A 206 -7.52 24.23 6.36
N VAL A 207 -8.17 23.06 6.40
CA VAL A 207 -7.50 21.76 6.59
C VAL A 207 -7.82 20.84 5.42
N LEU A 208 -6.78 20.34 4.76
CA LEU A 208 -6.89 19.23 3.82
C LEU A 208 -6.63 17.93 4.58
N VAL A 209 -7.58 17.02 4.60
CA VAL A 209 -7.45 15.75 5.32
C VAL A 209 -7.05 14.65 4.33
N LEU A 210 -5.92 14.01 4.60
CA LEU A 210 -5.48 12.83 3.87
C LEU A 210 -5.71 11.59 4.72
N HIS A 211 -6.27 10.56 4.11
CA HIS A 211 -6.43 9.26 4.72
C HIS A 211 -6.34 8.12 3.70
N ASP A 212 -6.11 6.92 4.22
CA ASP A 212 -6.13 5.67 3.47
C ASP A 212 -7.58 5.34 3.05
N ALA A 213 -7.75 4.62 1.93
CA ALA A 213 -9.06 4.08 1.55
C ALA A 213 -9.34 2.78 2.35
N ASP A 214 -9.42 2.91 3.67
CA ASP A 214 -9.78 1.85 4.61
C ASP A 214 -10.86 2.33 5.60
N ALA A 215 -11.28 1.44 6.52
CA ALA A 215 -12.33 1.75 7.49
C ALA A 215 -11.96 2.93 8.39
N ALA A 216 -10.74 2.95 8.93
CA ALA A 216 -10.28 3.99 9.84
C ALA A 216 -10.14 5.33 9.11
N GLY A 217 -9.60 5.32 7.89
CA GLY A 217 -9.40 6.51 7.09
C GLY A 217 -10.71 7.21 6.70
N VAL A 218 -11.72 6.45 6.25
CA VAL A 218 -13.04 7.03 5.93
C VAL A 218 -13.66 7.70 7.17
N LEU A 219 -13.61 7.04 8.32
CA LEU A 219 -14.12 7.63 9.57
C LEU A 219 -13.26 8.82 10.04
N TYR A 220 -11.96 8.82 9.74
CA TYR A 220 -11.06 9.92 10.07
C TYR A 220 -11.44 11.23 9.35
N ALA A 221 -11.81 11.16 8.07
CA ALA A 221 -12.31 12.33 7.34
C ALA A 221 -13.60 12.89 7.96
N HIS A 222 -14.55 12.02 8.31
CA HIS A 222 -15.78 12.44 8.98
C HIS A 222 -15.50 13.05 10.35
N TRP A 223 -14.67 12.38 11.16
CA TRP A 223 -14.26 12.88 12.47
C TRP A 223 -13.63 14.27 12.35
N ALA A 224 -12.74 14.50 11.37
CA ALA A 224 -12.10 15.80 11.18
C ALA A 224 -13.12 16.90 10.85
N ARG A 225 -14.14 16.62 10.02
CA ARG A 225 -15.23 17.59 9.75
C ARG A 225 -16.00 17.93 11.03
N SER A 226 -16.29 16.93 11.87
CA SER A 226 -17.04 17.12 13.13
C SER A 226 -16.21 17.80 14.23
N ALA A 227 -14.91 17.50 14.32
CA ALA A 227 -14.01 18.02 15.35
C ALA A 227 -13.64 19.50 15.15
N TYR A 228 -13.77 20.01 13.92
CA TYR A 228 -13.42 21.38 13.56
C TYR A 228 -14.60 22.16 12.98
N PRO A 229 -15.69 22.36 13.74
CA PRO A 229 -16.85 23.10 13.28
C PRO A 229 -16.46 24.53 12.90
N GLY A 230 -17.05 25.05 11.83
CA GLY A 230 -16.78 26.39 11.30
C GLY A 230 -15.45 26.53 10.56
N ARG A 231 -14.66 25.45 10.38
CA ARG A 231 -13.48 25.44 9.50
C ARG A 231 -13.81 24.79 8.16
N ILE A 232 -13.11 25.24 7.12
CA ILE A 232 -13.11 24.54 5.83
C ILE A 232 -12.25 23.29 6.00
N VAL A 233 -12.90 22.13 6.02
CA VAL A 233 -12.26 20.81 6.03
C VAL A 233 -12.55 20.14 4.70
N VAL A 234 -11.51 19.97 3.88
CA VAL A 234 -11.63 19.29 2.59
C VAL A 234 -11.01 17.92 2.71
N ASP A 235 -11.79 16.91 2.35
CA ASP A 235 -11.29 15.55 2.25
C ASP A 235 -10.55 15.36 0.91
N VAL A 236 -9.27 15.03 1.01
CA VAL A 236 -8.36 14.77 -0.12
C VAL A 236 -7.80 13.34 -0.03
N GLY A 237 -8.35 12.51 0.87
CA GLY A 237 -7.97 11.12 1.02
C GLY A 237 -8.24 10.29 -0.23
N VAL A 238 -7.77 9.04 -0.23
CA VAL A 238 -8.07 8.14 -1.34
C VAL A 238 -9.55 7.74 -1.26
N PRO A 239 -10.41 8.10 -2.24
CA PRO A 239 -11.80 7.71 -2.19
C PRO A 239 -11.92 6.20 -2.47
N VAL A 240 -12.80 5.52 -1.73
CA VAL A 240 -12.99 4.06 -1.87
C VAL A 240 -13.42 3.69 -3.29
N ASP A 241 -14.23 4.52 -3.95
CA ASP A 241 -14.64 4.33 -5.36
C ASP A 241 -13.46 4.29 -6.34
N ALA A 242 -12.39 5.06 -6.09
CA ALA A 242 -11.24 5.10 -7.00
C ALA A 242 -10.35 3.85 -6.91
N VAL A 243 -10.56 3.00 -5.91
CA VAL A 243 -9.72 1.81 -5.67
C VAL A 243 -10.52 0.51 -5.65
N TYR A 244 -11.80 0.55 -5.28
CA TYR A 244 -12.67 -0.61 -5.23
C TYR A 244 -12.86 -1.18 -6.64
N GLY A 245 -12.54 -2.47 -6.82
CA GLY A 245 -12.64 -3.15 -8.12
C GLY A 245 -11.57 -2.74 -9.15
N VAL A 246 -10.74 -1.73 -8.88
CA VAL A 246 -9.74 -1.23 -9.84
C VAL A 246 -8.51 -2.14 -9.87
N ARG A 247 -8.31 -2.88 -10.97
CA ARG A 247 -7.19 -3.84 -11.13
C ARG A 247 -5.79 -3.27 -10.83
N LYS A 248 -5.57 -1.97 -11.09
CA LYS A 248 -4.29 -1.30 -10.85
C LYS A 248 -4.08 -0.93 -9.37
N ALA A 249 -5.16 -0.72 -8.60
CA ALA A 249 -5.11 -0.54 -7.16
C ALA A 249 -4.96 -1.92 -6.50
N VAL A 250 -3.82 -2.17 -5.85
CA VAL A 250 -3.53 -3.47 -5.24
C VAL A 250 -3.88 -3.39 -3.75
N PRO A 251 -5.07 -3.83 -3.32
CA PRO A 251 -5.48 -3.59 -1.95
C PRO A 251 -4.65 -4.41 -0.96
N VAL A 252 -4.52 -3.85 0.24
CA VAL A 252 -3.91 -4.49 1.40
C VAL A 252 -5.02 -4.96 2.31
N ARG A 253 -4.78 -6.07 3.00
CA ARG A 253 -5.69 -6.60 4.00
C ARG A 253 -5.08 -6.39 5.38
N GLY A 254 -5.61 -5.42 6.11
CA GLY A 254 -5.28 -5.14 7.50
C GLY A 254 -6.10 -5.96 8.48
N GLU A 255 -6.21 -5.43 9.69
CA GLU A 255 -7.10 -5.94 10.73
C GLU A 255 -8.57 -5.73 10.33
N ARG A 256 -9.45 -6.61 10.82
CA ARG A 256 -10.88 -6.43 10.57
C ARG A 256 -11.40 -5.40 11.55
N PRO A 257 -12.13 -4.38 11.10
CA PRO A 257 -12.78 -3.45 12.02
C PRO A 257 -13.82 -4.18 12.88
N ASP A 258 -14.04 -3.68 14.09
CA ASP A 258 -15.13 -4.16 14.96
C ASP A 258 -16.52 -3.79 14.41
N ALA A 259 -17.56 -4.34 15.06
CA ALA A 259 -18.94 -4.16 14.62
C ALA A 259 -19.41 -2.70 14.71
N ASP A 260 -18.94 -1.94 15.70
CA ASP A 260 -19.31 -0.53 15.91
C ASP A 260 -18.69 0.37 14.84
N THR A 261 -17.46 0.09 14.44
CA THR A 261 -16.77 0.72 13.32
C THR A 261 -17.53 0.47 12.01
N VAL A 262 -17.98 -0.77 11.76
CA VAL A 262 -18.78 -1.12 10.57
C VAL A 262 -20.15 -0.43 10.59
N LYS A 263 -20.79 -0.36 11.76
CA LYS A 263 -22.05 0.39 11.95
C LYS A 263 -21.86 1.88 11.65
N SER A 264 -20.76 2.47 12.13
CA SER A 264 -20.40 3.87 11.89
C SER A 264 -20.15 4.14 10.41
N LEU A 265 -19.44 3.24 9.70
CA LEU A 265 -19.24 3.33 8.25
C LEU A 265 -20.56 3.28 7.47
N THR A 266 -21.53 2.48 7.92
CA THR A 266 -22.84 2.39 7.29
C THR A 266 -23.66 3.67 7.52
N ALA A 267 -23.55 4.24 8.71
CA ALA A 267 -24.26 5.46 9.10
C ALA A 267 -23.81 6.71 8.32
N THR A 268 -22.61 6.71 7.70
CA THR A 268 -22.18 7.85 6.87
C THR A 268 -23.03 8.01 5.61
N GLY A 269 -23.62 6.92 5.09
CA GLY A 269 -24.41 6.92 3.85
C GLY A 269 -23.60 7.19 2.56
N GLU A 270 -22.29 7.41 2.66
CA GLU A 270 -21.43 7.71 1.51
C GLU A 270 -20.97 6.46 0.74
N LEU A 271 -21.04 5.28 1.37
CA LEU A 271 -20.52 4.02 0.83
C LEU A 271 -21.65 3.08 0.41
N THR A 272 -21.45 2.37 -0.70
CA THR A 272 -22.32 1.26 -1.09
C THR A 272 -22.19 0.07 -0.13
N ALA A 273 -23.23 -0.75 -0.03
CA ALA A 273 -23.19 -1.97 0.81
C ALA A 273 -22.03 -2.92 0.45
N GLN A 274 -21.64 -2.97 -0.83
CA GLN A 274 -20.51 -3.79 -1.28
C GLN A 274 -19.16 -3.26 -0.79
N GLN A 275 -18.99 -1.93 -0.74
CA GLN A 275 -17.80 -1.29 -0.21
C GLN A 275 -17.71 -1.44 1.30
N VAL A 276 -18.81 -1.26 2.03
CA VAL A 276 -18.86 -1.52 3.47
C VAL A 276 -18.47 -2.98 3.75
N LYS A 277 -19.02 -3.95 3.02
CA LYS A 277 -18.63 -5.37 3.12
C LYS A 277 -17.16 -5.62 2.78
N TRP A 278 -16.57 -4.83 1.89
CA TRP A 278 -15.15 -4.93 1.53
C TRP A 278 -14.26 -4.40 2.67
N LEU A 279 -14.54 -3.21 3.19
CA LEU A 279 -13.87 -2.61 4.35
C LEU A 279 -14.01 -3.48 5.61
N ALA A 280 -15.21 -4.00 5.88
CA ALA A 280 -15.49 -4.89 7.02
C ALA A 280 -14.67 -6.19 7.01
N ARG A 281 -14.17 -6.60 5.85
CA ARG A 281 -13.26 -7.76 5.71
C ARG A 281 -11.78 -7.41 5.96
N GLY A 282 -11.51 -6.15 6.33
CA GLY A 282 -10.19 -5.57 6.57
C GLY A 282 -9.47 -5.15 5.28
N TRP A 283 -10.17 -5.06 4.14
CA TRP A 283 -9.53 -4.59 2.91
C TRP A 283 -9.45 -3.08 2.90
N GLY A 284 -8.34 -2.57 2.37
CA GLY A 284 -8.16 -1.14 2.15
C GLY A 284 -7.08 -0.86 1.10
N PHE A 285 -6.88 0.41 0.79
CA PHE A 285 -5.77 0.86 -0.05
C PHE A 285 -5.02 1.99 0.64
N PRO A 286 -3.74 1.79 1.02
CA PRO A 286 -3.00 2.79 1.76
C PRO A 286 -2.52 3.93 0.85
N LEU A 287 -2.44 5.15 1.37
CA LEU A 287 -1.97 6.34 0.67
C LEU A 287 -0.56 6.16 0.11
N VAL A 288 0.33 5.44 0.80
CA VAL A 288 1.68 5.10 0.29
C VAL A 288 1.64 4.29 -1.00
N GLY A 289 0.49 3.75 -1.36
CA GLY A 289 0.26 3.08 -2.64
C GLY A 289 -0.09 3.99 -3.81
N VAL A 290 -0.46 5.25 -3.55
CA VAL A 290 -0.69 6.25 -4.58
C VAL A 290 0.67 6.67 -5.18
N PRO A 291 0.81 6.73 -6.51
CA PRO A 291 2.04 7.22 -7.13
C PRO A 291 2.39 8.64 -6.65
N PRO A 292 3.65 8.93 -6.27
CA PRO A 292 4.04 10.22 -5.68
C PRO A 292 3.59 11.43 -6.50
N ALA A 293 3.81 11.42 -7.82
CA ALA A 293 3.39 12.50 -8.72
C ALA A 293 1.87 12.74 -8.70
N LYS A 294 1.06 11.67 -8.63
CA LYS A 294 -0.40 11.80 -8.59
C LYS A 294 -0.89 12.33 -7.25
N LEU A 295 -0.28 11.88 -6.16
CA LEU A 295 -0.60 12.36 -4.82
C LEU A 295 -0.30 13.84 -4.68
N LEU A 296 0.91 14.27 -5.07
CA LEU A 296 1.29 15.68 -5.02
C LEU A 296 0.37 16.55 -5.88
N ALA A 297 0.08 16.14 -7.11
CA ALA A 297 -0.82 16.87 -8.00
C ALA A 297 -2.25 17.01 -7.42
N ALA A 298 -2.77 15.96 -6.77
CA ALA A 298 -4.09 16.00 -6.14
C ALA A 298 -4.12 16.96 -4.94
N VAL A 299 -3.11 16.91 -4.07
CA VAL A 299 -3.01 17.78 -2.88
C VAL A 299 -2.82 19.24 -3.29
N THR A 300 -1.93 19.52 -4.25
CA THR A 300 -1.70 20.88 -4.75
C THR A 300 -2.97 21.46 -5.37
N ARG A 301 -3.68 20.69 -6.20
CA ARG A 301 -4.96 21.13 -6.78
C ARG A 301 -6.02 21.43 -5.71
N ALA A 302 -6.14 20.56 -4.71
CA ALA A 302 -7.10 20.78 -3.61
C ALA A 302 -6.74 22.05 -2.81
N ARG A 303 -5.44 22.29 -2.59
CA ARG A 303 -4.95 23.51 -1.95
C ARG A 303 -5.31 24.76 -2.76
N GLU A 304 -5.02 24.77 -4.06
CA GLU A 304 -5.34 25.87 -4.97
C GLU A 304 -6.84 26.18 -4.98
N GLN A 305 -7.69 25.15 -5.01
CA GLN A 305 -9.15 25.30 -4.96
C GLN A 305 -9.62 25.94 -3.65
N VAL A 306 -9.02 25.56 -2.51
CA VAL A 306 -9.35 26.15 -1.20
C VAL A 306 -8.89 27.61 -1.11
N GLU A 307 -7.69 27.91 -1.61
CA GLU A 307 -7.15 29.27 -1.64
C GLU A 307 -8.02 30.17 -2.54
N ALA A 308 -8.36 29.72 -3.75
CA ALA A 308 -9.24 30.44 -4.67
C ALA A 308 -10.63 30.70 -4.06
N ARG A 309 -11.22 29.70 -3.39
CA ARG A 309 -12.52 29.87 -2.70
C ARG A 309 -12.44 30.89 -1.57
N ARG A 310 -11.32 30.94 -0.83
CA ARG A 310 -11.11 31.89 0.25
C ARG A 310 -10.95 33.32 -0.27
N GLU A 311 -10.20 33.49 -1.35
CA GLU A 311 -10.03 34.77 -2.02
C GLU A 311 -11.38 35.29 -2.55
N ALA A 312 -12.15 34.44 -3.24
CA ALA A 312 -13.49 34.77 -3.70
C ALA A 312 -14.44 35.18 -2.55
N ALA A 313 -14.41 34.47 -1.42
CA ALA A 313 -15.19 34.82 -0.25
C ALA A 313 -14.76 36.15 0.38
N ALA A 314 -13.46 36.48 0.35
CA ALA A 314 -12.94 37.73 0.88
C ALA A 314 -13.37 38.96 0.06
N VAL A 315 -13.57 38.79 -1.25
CA VAL A 315 -14.05 39.87 -2.14
C VAL A 315 -15.58 39.98 -2.21
N GLY A 316 -16.33 39.20 -1.40
CA GLY A 316 -17.79 39.28 -1.33
C GLY A 316 -18.54 38.49 -2.42
N PHE A 317 -17.86 37.64 -3.19
CA PHE A 317 -18.54 36.71 -4.10
C PHE A 317 -19.17 35.57 -3.27
N LEU A 318 -20.47 35.70 -3.00
CA LEU A 318 -21.20 34.80 -2.10
C LEU A 318 -21.52 33.41 -2.69
N THR A 319 -21.34 33.20 -4.00
CA THR A 319 -21.67 31.92 -4.63
C THR A 319 -20.66 31.55 -5.71
N TRP A 320 -19.79 30.59 -5.40
CA TRP A 320 -19.08 29.83 -6.44
C TRP A 320 -20.01 28.73 -6.95
N PRO A 321 -20.12 28.50 -8.27
CA PRO A 321 -20.88 27.36 -8.77
C PRO A 321 -20.28 26.09 -8.20
N GLU A 322 -21.10 25.27 -7.54
CA GLU A 322 -20.68 23.94 -7.11
C GLU A 322 -20.14 23.20 -8.32
N THR A 323 -18.92 22.66 -8.23
CA THR A 323 -18.43 21.79 -9.29
C THR A 323 -19.39 20.62 -9.35
N PRO A 324 -20.05 20.35 -10.49
CA PRO A 324 -20.99 19.25 -10.58
C PRO A 324 -20.27 17.99 -10.14
N ARG A 325 -20.76 17.36 -9.06
CA ARG A 325 -20.30 16.03 -8.65
C ARG A 325 -20.35 15.18 -9.91
N THR A 326 -19.19 14.75 -10.39
CA THR A 326 -19.10 13.72 -11.41
C THR A 326 -19.78 12.49 -10.83
N GLY A 327 -21.06 12.32 -11.14
CA GLY A 327 -21.81 11.12 -10.83
C GLY A 327 -21.11 9.91 -11.42
N PRO A 328 -21.35 8.70 -10.89
CA PRO A 328 -20.73 7.50 -11.42
C PRO A 328 -21.09 7.38 -12.91
N GLY A 329 -20.06 7.50 -13.74
CA GLY A 329 -20.19 7.40 -15.19
C GLY A 329 -20.89 6.10 -15.56
N GLY A 330 -21.93 6.23 -16.38
CA GLY A 330 -22.61 5.09 -16.99
C GLY A 330 -21.62 4.23 -17.78
N PRO A 331 -21.93 2.93 -17.96
CA PRO A 331 -21.04 1.99 -18.64
C PRO A 331 -20.88 2.38 -20.11
N GLY A 332 -19.62 2.55 -20.52
CA GLY A 332 -19.14 2.54 -21.90
C GLY A 332 -18.01 1.53 -22.04
#